data_AF-A0A4P6QAF0-F1
#
_entry.id   AF-A0A4P6QAF0-F1
#
_cell.length_a   1.000
_cell.length_b   1.000
_cell.length_c   1.000
_cell.angle_alpha   90.00
_cell.angle_beta   90.00
_cell.angle_gamma   90.00
#
_symmetry.space_group_name_H-M   'P 1'
#
loop_
_entity.id
_entity.type
_entity.pdbx_description
1 polymer ?
#
loop_
_entity_poly.entity_id
_entity_poly.type
_entity_poly.pdbx_seq_one_letter_code
_entity_poly.pdbx_strand_id
1 'polypeptide(L)'
;MATMLYSATMSLDGFIAGPGGDMSWLTPYLGPDPTMEGLVHRIGALLVGNRTFGGDDPNRGTENEGAFGGQWSGPTFVLTHAPPAEPVSGVSFVGDLESGVAAAKEAAGEKYVNILGADVARQCLEAGLLDEVLVGIVPVMLGDGVRLFDHPGGTGIRLERICLTHAPLATDLWLRVVR
;
A
#
# COMPACT_ATOMS: atom_id res chain seq x y z
N MET A 1 -7.30 17.96 -5.82
CA MET A 1 -6.11 17.58 -5.04
C MET A 1 -6.15 16.07 -4.89
N ALA A 2 -5.04 15.38 -5.18
CA ALA A 2 -4.99 13.92 -5.11
C ALA A 2 -5.37 13.39 -3.72
N THR A 3 -6.07 12.27 -3.70
CA THR A 3 -6.48 11.57 -2.47
C THR A 3 -5.39 10.58 -2.08
N MET A 4 -5.00 10.57 -0.80
CA MET A 4 -4.00 9.64 -0.25
C MET A 4 -4.69 8.36 0.20
N LEU A 5 -4.38 7.25 -0.46
CA LEU A 5 -4.97 5.94 -0.19
C LEU A 5 -3.90 4.98 0.32
N TYR A 6 -4.14 4.31 1.44
CA TYR A 6 -3.36 3.14 1.85
C TYR A 6 -4.11 1.87 1.46
N SER A 7 -3.56 1.09 0.52
CA SER A 7 -4.15 -0.17 0.10
C SER A 7 -3.28 -1.37 0.48
N ALA A 8 -3.87 -2.45 1.00
CA ALA A 8 -3.17 -3.70 1.21
C ALA A 8 -4.11 -4.91 1.21
N THR A 9 -3.58 -6.09 0.90
CA THR A 9 -4.21 -7.37 1.26
C THR A 9 -3.64 -7.83 2.59
N MET A 10 -4.48 -8.30 3.51
CA MET A 10 -4.06 -8.78 4.83
C MET A 10 -4.67 -10.12 5.20
N SER A 11 -3.96 -10.85 6.05
CA SER A 11 -4.51 -11.98 6.80
C SER A 11 -5.58 -11.51 7.80
N LEU A 12 -6.45 -12.42 8.23
CA LEU A 12 -7.53 -12.15 9.20
C LEU A 12 -7.00 -11.60 10.54
N ASP A 13 -5.82 -12.02 10.96
CA ASP A 13 -5.13 -11.58 12.17
C ASP A 13 -4.25 -10.32 11.97
N GLY A 14 -4.35 -9.69 10.80
CA GLY A 14 -3.92 -8.31 10.56
C GLY A 14 -2.51 -8.13 10.00
N PHE A 15 -1.95 -9.15 9.33
CA PHE A 15 -0.61 -9.09 8.74
C PHE A 15 -0.68 -8.91 7.22
N ILE A 16 0.15 -8.01 6.68
CA ILE A 16 0.25 -7.71 5.24
C ILE A 16 1.48 -8.35 4.59
N ALA A 17 2.43 -8.81 5.40
CA ALA A 17 3.60 -9.57 4.98
C ALA A 17 3.98 -10.52 6.12
N GLY A 18 4.59 -11.65 5.80
CA GLY A 18 5.12 -12.59 6.78
C GLY A 18 6.40 -12.07 7.46
N PRO A 19 7.01 -12.88 8.34
CA PRO A 19 8.29 -12.57 8.97
C PRO A 19 9.36 -12.22 7.93
N GLY A 20 10.14 -11.17 8.20
CA GLY A 20 11.15 -10.69 7.25
C GLY A 20 10.59 -9.95 6.02
N GLY A 21 9.27 -9.80 5.89
CA GLY A 21 8.62 -9.23 4.72
C GLY A 21 8.29 -10.25 3.63
N ASP A 22 8.25 -11.54 3.96
CA ASP A 22 7.85 -12.61 3.05
C ASP A 22 6.46 -12.36 2.44
N MET A 23 6.35 -12.43 1.12
CA MET A 23 5.10 -12.27 0.39
C MET A 23 4.57 -13.57 -0.21
N SER A 24 5.32 -14.67 -0.13
CA SER A 24 4.92 -15.97 -0.69
C SER A 24 3.63 -16.53 -0.08
N TRP A 25 3.31 -16.14 1.16
CA TRP A 25 2.06 -16.52 1.83
C TRP A 25 0.82 -16.03 1.07
N LEU A 26 0.94 -14.96 0.28
CA LEU A 26 -0.18 -14.34 -0.42
C LEU A 26 -0.50 -15.05 -1.75
N THR A 27 0.46 -15.77 -2.34
CA THR A 27 0.32 -16.44 -3.65
C THR A 27 -0.96 -17.31 -3.78
N PRO A 28 -1.35 -18.13 -2.78
CA PRO A 28 -2.58 -18.94 -2.86
C PRO A 28 -3.88 -18.12 -2.84
N TYR A 29 -3.81 -16.84 -2.47
CA TYR A 29 -4.94 -15.93 -2.35
C TYR A 29 -4.99 -14.88 -3.46
N LEU A 30 -4.07 -14.95 -4.43
CA LEU A 30 -4.14 -14.15 -5.65
C LEU A 30 -5.28 -14.67 -6.52
N GLY A 31 -6.11 -13.75 -7.01
CA GLY A 31 -7.23 -14.07 -7.88
C GLY A 31 -7.95 -12.81 -8.34
N PRO A 32 -9.00 -12.96 -9.18
CA PRO A 32 -9.78 -11.84 -9.67
C PRO A 32 -10.42 -11.06 -8.51
N ASP A 33 -10.21 -9.76 -8.53
CA ASP A 33 -10.76 -8.82 -7.54
C ASP A 33 -11.14 -7.52 -8.25
N PRO A 34 -12.44 -7.34 -8.58
CA PRO A 34 -12.91 -6.17 -9.30
C PRO A 34 -12.64 -4.84 -8.58
N THR A 35 -12.56 -4.86 -7.24
CA THR A 35 -12.29 -3.66 -6.44
C THR A 35 -10.83 -3.24 -6.60
N MET A 36 -9.90 -4.19 -6.52
CA MET A 36 -8.46 -3.93 -6.72
C MET A 36 -8.15 -3.62 -8.19
N GLU A 37 -8.72 -4.34 -9.14
CA GLU A 37 -8.60 -4.06 -10.58
C GLU A 37 -9.10 -2.65 -10.91
N GLY A 38 -10.26 -2.27 -10.39
CA GLY A 38 -10.82 -0.92 -10.54
C GLY A 38 -10.02 0.16 -9.83
N LEU A 39 -9.27 -0.17 -8.78
CA LEU A 39 -8.33 0.75 -8.14
C LEU A 39 -7.14 1.05 -9.06
N VAL A 40 -6.54 0.03 -9.68
CA VAL A 40 -5.32 0.18 -10.52
C VAL A 40 -5.46 1.31 -11.55
N HIS A 41 -6.61 1.40 -12.23
CA HIS A 41 -6.86 2.45 -13.23
C HIS A 41 -7.00 3.87 -12.65
N ARG A 42 -7.28 3.99 -11.36
CA ARG A 42 -7.47 5.24 -10.63
C ARG A 42 -6.23 5.70 -9.87
N ILE A 43 -5.13 4.94 -9.91
CA ILE A 43 -3.85 5.34 -9.32
C ILE A 43 -3.11 6.26 -10.29
N GLY A 44 -2.65 7.40 -9.79
CA GLY A 44 -1.82 8.35 -10.53
C GLY A 44 -0.35 8.31 -10.15
N ALA A 45 -0.03 7.99 -8.89
CA ALA A 45 1.34 7.82 -8.41
C ALA A 45 1.40 6.86 -7.22
N LEU A 46 2.59 6.34 -6.94
CA LEU A 46 2.87 5.56 -5.73
C LEU A 46 3.75 6.34 -4.76
N LEU A 47 3.45 6.21 -3.46
CA LEU A 47 4.35 6.57 -2.37
C LEU A 47 4.71 5.29 -1.60
N VAL A 48 5.97 4.87 -1.68
CA VAL A 48 6.39 3.52 -1.26
C VAL A 48 7.46 3.63 -0.18
N GLY A 49 7.36 2.81 0.86
CA GLY A 49 8.44 2.69 1.84
C GLY A 49 9.64 1.93 1.27
N ASN A 50 10.86 2.30 1.65
CA ASN A 50 12.08 1.65 1.16
C ASN A 50 12.08 0.11 1.32
N ARG A 51 11.53 -0.39 2.44
CA ARG A 51 11.40 -1.83 2.71
C ARG A 51 10.45 -2.53 1.75
N THR A 52 9.37 -1.87 1.34
CA THR A 52 8.41 -2.39 0.36
C THR A 52 9.02 -2.35 -1.03
N PHE A 53 9.70 -1.25 -1.39
CA PHE A 53 10.31 -1.09 -2.71
C PHE A 53 11.40 -2.12 -3.01
N GLY A 54 12.28 -2.40 -2.04
CA GLY A 54 13.30 -3.47 -2.15
C GLY A 54 12.84 -4.81 -1.60
N GLY A 55 11.56 -4.94 -1.27
CA GLY A 55 10.99 -6.08 -0.54
C GLY A 55 10.68 -7.28 -1.42
N ASP A 56 10.01 -8.26 -0.83
CA ASP A 56 9.51 -9.42 -1.55
C ASP A 56 8.26 -9.11 -2.38
N ASP A 57 7.95 -9.97 -3.35
CA ASP A 57 6.78 -9.87 -4.23
C ASP A 57 6.13 -11.26 -4.35
N PRO A 58 4.80 -11.40 -4.19
CA PRO A 58 4.13 -12.70 -4.28
C PRO A 58 4.21 -13.35 -5.68
N ASN A 59 4.56 -12.57 -6.71
CA ASN A 59 4.75 -12.97 -8.09
C ASN A 59 6.23 -12.92 -8.52
N ARG A 60 7.18 -12.83 -7.56
CA ARG A 60 8.62 -12.77 -7.85
C ARG A 60 9.06 -13.87 -8.81
N GLY A 61 9.78 -13.49 -9.86
CA GLY A 61 10.28 -14.39 -10.90
C GLY A 61 9.23 -14.82 -11.93
N THR A 62 8.04 -14.20 -11.94
CA THR A 62 6.99 -14.43 -12.93
C THR A 62 6.75 -13.19 -13.79
N GLU A 63 5.93 -13.31 -14.82
CA GLU A 63 5.52 -12.19 -15.68
C GLU A 63 4.64 -11.13 -14.97
N ASN A 64 4.10 -11.45 -13.79
CA ASN A 64 3.26 -10.57 -12.99
C ASN A 64 4.02 -9.92 -11.82
N GLU A 65 5.36 -9.97 -11.82
CA GLU A 65 6.16 -9.30 -10.79
C GLU A 65 5.99 -7.78 -10.85
N GLY A 66 5.84 -7.14 -9.69
CA GLY A 66 5.71 -5.69 -9.56
C GLY A 66 4.34 -5.22 -9.10
N ALA A 67 4.20 -3.89 -9.01
CA ALA A 67 3.03 -3.25 -8.41
C ALA A 67 1.71 -3.73 -9.05
N PHE A 68 0.80 -4.21 -8.20
CA PHE A 68 -0.51 -4.75 -8.60
C PHE A 68 -0.42 -5.90 -9.61
N GLY A 69 0.49 -6.85 -9.39
CA GLY A 69 0.67 -7.99 -10.29
C GLY A 69 1.19 -7.56 -11.66
N GLY A 70 2.09 -6.58 -11.68
CA GLY A 70 2.64 -5.99 -12.90
C GLY A 70 1.64 -5.15 -13.72
N GLN A 71 0.40 -4.97 -13.25
CA GLN A 71 -0.65 -4.27 -14.00
C GLN A 71 -0.54 -2.74 -13.93
N TRP A 72 0.30 -2.21 -13.02
CA TRP A 72 0.47 -0.77 -12.86
C TRP A 72 1.92 -0.34 -13.13
N SER A 73 2.07 0.77 -13.85
CA SER A 73 3.32 1.49 -14.02
C SER A 73 3.06 3.00 -14.01
N GLY A 74 4.00 3.76 -13.48
CA GLY A 74 3.87 5.20 -13.36
C GLY A 74 4.85 5.82 -12.36
N PRO A 75 4.68 7.12 -12.05
CA PRO A 75 5.53 7.83 -11.11
C PRO A 75 5.56 7.16 -9.75
N THR A 76 6.74 6.73 -9.32
CA THR A 76 6.94 6.05 -8.04
C THR A 76 7.90 6.86 -7.17
N PHE A 77 7.46 7.20 -5.96
CA PHE A 77 8.26 7.93 -4.97
C PHE A 77 8.60 7.00 -3.81
N VAL A 78 9.89 6.80 -3.55
CA VAL A 78 10.37 5.91 -2.48
C VAL A 78 10.90 6.75 -1.33
N LEU A 79 10.23 6.67 -0.17
CA LEU A 79 10.67 7.35 1.04
C LEU A 79 11.86 6.61 1.66
N THR A 80 13.04 7.23 1.59
CA THR A 80 14.30 6.67 2.13
C THR A 80 15.33 7.77 2.41
N HIS A 81 16.08 7.59 3.50
CA HIS A 81 17.27 8.40 3.79
C HIS A 81 18.55 7.83 3.16
N ALA A 82 18.47 6.64 2.55
CA ALA A 82 19.59 5.92 1.96
C ALA A 82 19.23 5.51 0.53
N PRO A 83 19.17 6.46 -0.42
CA PRO A 83 18.91 6.14 -1.82
C PRO A 83 20.04 5.28 -2.40
N PRO A 84 19.76 4.43 -3.42
CA PRO A 84 20.80 3.71 -4.14
C PRO A 84 21.75 4.69 -4.84
N ALA A 85 23.01 4.27 -5.03
CA ALA A 85 24.00 5.07 -5.73
C ALA A 85 23.66 5.24 -7.22
N GLU A 86 23.03 4.23 -7.81
CA GLU A 86 22.56 4.26 -9.20
C GLU A 86 21.07 4.63 -9.26
N PRO A 87 20.68 5.56 -10.15
CA PRO A 87 19.27 5.89 -10.37
C PRO A 87 18.48 4.68 -10.86
N VAL A 88 17.25 4.54 -10.37
CA VAL A 88 16.30 3.55 -10.87
C VAL A 88 15.28 4.25 -11.78
N SER A 89 15.14 3.76 -13.01
CA SER A 89 14.23 4.36 -13.99
C SER A 89 12.79 4.43 -13.48
N GLY A 90 12.14 5.57 -13.63
CA GLY A 90 10.75 5.79 -13.19
C GLY A 90 10.55 5.94 -11.68
N VAL A 91 11.64 5.92 -10.89
CA VAL A 91 11.61 6.01 -9.42
C VAL A 91 12.33 7.25 -8.95
N SER A 92 11.69 7.99 -8.04
CA SER A 92 12.27 9.14 -7.35
C SER A 92 12.44 8.81 -5.87
N PHE A 93 13.67 8.86 -5.36
CA PHE A 93 13.94 8.65 -3.95
C PHE A 93 13.82 9.99 -3.20
N VAL A 94 12.97 10.02 -2.18
CA VAL A 94 12.63 11.23 -1.41
C VAL A 94 13.03 11.03 0.04
N GLY A 95 13.66 12.06 0.63
CA GLY A 95 14.27 11.98 1.96
C GLY A 95 13.37 12.37 3.11
N ASP A 96 12.23 13.01 2.85
CA ASP A 96 11.29 13.48 3.86
C ASP A 96 9.84 13.24 3.42
N LEU A 97 8.94 13.07 4.40
CA LEU A 97 7.55 12.71 4.15
C LEU A 97 6.78 13.81 3.43
N GLU A 98 6.99 15.08 3.82
CA GLU A 98 6.24 16.21 3.27
C GLU A 98 6.55 16.42 1.79
N SER A 99 7.83 16.43 1.41
CA SER A 99 8.26 16.55 0.01
C SER A 99 7.81 15.34 -0.81
N GLY A 100 7.90 14.14 -0.25
CA GLY A 100 7.43 12.91 -0.90
C GLY A 100 5.93 12.94 -1.18
N VAL A 101 5.12 13.35 -0.21
CA VAL A 101 3.66 13.50 -0.38
C VAL A 101 3.35 14.60 -1.38
N ALA A 102 4.02 15.75 -1.32
CA ALA A 102 3.80 16.85 -2.26
C ALA A 102 4.09 16.43 -3.71
N ALA A 103 5.25 15.82 -3.96
CA ALA A 103 5.65 15.36 -5.27
C ALA A 103 4.73 14.24 -5.81
N ALA A 104 4.34 13.29 -4.95
CA ALA A 104 3.40 12.25 -5.32
C ALA A 104 2.00 12.81 -5.67
N LYS A 105 1.50 13.78 -4.89
CA LYS A 105 0.21 14.44 -5.17
C LYS A 105 0.25 15.25 -6.47
N GLU A 106 1.34 15.94 -6.74
CA GLU A 106 1.54 16.67 -7.99
C GLU A 106 1.50 15.71 -9.19
N ALA A 107 2.27 14.62 -9.12
CA ALA A 107 2.32 13.60 -10.17
C ALA A 107 0.96 12.88 -10.37
N ALA A 108 0.21 12.65 -9.30
CA ALA A 108 -1.09 11.97 -9.37
C ALA A 108 -2.22 12.87 -9.92
N GLY A 109 -2.14 14.19 -9.78
CA GLY A 109 -3.18 15.12 -10.22
C GLY A 109 -4.50 14.92 -9.45
N GLU A 110 -5.55 14.47 -10.13
CA GLU A 110 -6.86 14.17 -9.53
C GLU A 110 -7.03 12.69 -9.15
N LYS A 111 -6.06 11.85 -9.50
CA LYS A 111 -6.05 10.42 -9.18
C LYS A 111 -5.58 10.16 -7.75
N TYR A 112 -5.59 8.90 -7.34
CA TYR A 112 -5.02 8.48 -6.06
C TYR A 112 -3.49 8.55 -6.07
N VAL A 113 -2.93 8.99 -4.95
CA VAL A 113 -1.59 8.57 -4.52
C VAL A 113 -1.79 7.32 -3.68
N ASN A 114 -1.31 6.18 -4.18
CA ASN A 114 -1.43 4.91 -3.44
C ASN A 114 -0.17 4.66 -2.62
N ILE A 115 -0.35 4.48 -1.32
CA ILE A 115 0.71 4.23 -0.36
C ILE A 115 0.94 2.73 -0.24
N LEU A 116 2.19 2.30 -0.37
CA LEU A 116 2.62 0.91 -0.17
C LEU A 116 3.65 0.81 0.97
N GLY A 117 3.28 0.10 2.02
CA GLY A 117 4.09 -0.13 3.22
C GLY A 117 3.47 0.46 4.48
N ALA A 118 3.38 -0.38 5.52
CA ALA A 118 2.72 -0.02 6.78
C ALA A 118 3.36 1.18 7.48
N ASP A 119 4.69 1.31 7.47
CA ASP A 119 5.37 2.41 8.16
C ASP A 119 5.08 3.78 7.51
N VAL A 120 5.12 3.87 6.18
CA VAL A 120 4.78 5.11 5.47
C VAL A 120 3.31 5.45 5.67
N ALA A 121 2.42 4.46 5.62
CA ALA A 121 1.00 4.66 5.89
C ALA A 121 0.75 5.19 7.32
N ARG A 122 1.43 4.62 8.33
CA ARG A 122 1.38 5.10 9.72
C ARG A 122 1.86 6.55 9.83
N GLN A 123 2.99 6.90 9.23
CA GLN A 123 3.51 8.27 9.22
C GLN A 123 2.53 9.26 8.56
N CYS A 124 1.95 8.90 7.41
CA CYS A 124 0.91 9.72 6.77
C CYS A 124 -0.32 9.88 7.65
N LEU A 125 -0.73 8.84 8.37
CA LEU A 125 -1.88 8.89 9.26
C LEU A 125 -1.62 9.79 10.47
N GLU A 126 -0.46 9.67 11.11
CA GLU A 126 -0.03 10.51 12.24
C GLU A 126 0.09 11.99 11.85
N ALA A 127 0.51 12.27 10.62
CA ALA A 127 0.57 13.62 10.07
C ALA A 127 -0.78 14.17 9.58
N GLY A 128 -1.88 13.40 9.69
CA GLY A 128 -3.20 13.80 9.20
C GLY A 128 -3.30 13.86 7.67
N LEU A 129 -2.37 13.22 6.95
CA LEU A 129 -2.25 13.25 5.50
C LEU A 129 -2.98 12.08 4.82
N LEU A 130 -3.28 10.99 5.54
CA LEU A 130 -4.02 9.86 4.98
C LEU A 130 -5.52 10.18 4.88
N ASP A 131 -6.13 9.89 3.72
CA ASP A 131 -7.54 10.17 3.46
C ASP A 131 -8.39 8.88 3.50
N GLU A 132 -7.90 7.80 2.87
CA GLU A 132 -8.63 6.55 2.70
C GLU A 132 -7.75 5.32 2.98
N VAL A 133 -8.39 4.23 3.37
CA VAL A 133 -7.79 2.91 3.58
C VAL A 133 -8.61 1.86 2.84
N LEU A 134 -7.98 1.03 2.03
CA LEU A 134 -8.59 -0.10 1.34
C LEU A 134 -7.88 -1.39 1.75
N VAL A 135 -8.61 -2.30 2.36
CA VAL A 135 -8.03 -3.56 2.84
C VAL A 135 -8.82 -4.75 2.34
N GLY A 136 -8.16 -5.64 1.59
CA GLY A 136 -8.68 -6.95 1.24
C GLY A 136 -8.29 -7.98 2.30
N ILE A 137 -9.27 -8.58 2.98
CA ILE A 137 -9.03 -9.59 4.03
C ILE A 137 -9.17 -10.97 3.42
N VAL A 138 -8.09 -11.75 3.44
CA VAL A 138 -8.06 -13.14 2.95
C VAL A 138 -8.22 -14.14 4.11
N PRO A 139 -8.75 -15.36 3.87
CA PRO A 139 -9.19 -16.28 4.92
C PRO A 139 -8.04 -17.10 5.53
N VAL A 140 -7.00 -16.43 6.04
CA VAL A 140 -5.85 -17.04 6.71
C VAL A 140 -5.47 -16.27 7.97
N MET A 141 -5.00 -16.99 8.99
CA MET A 141 -4.28 -16.39 10.12
C MET A 141 -2.78 -16.66 9.92
N LEU A 142 -1.99 -15.62 9.72
CA LEU A 142 -0.56 -15.72 9.39
C LEU A 142 0.31 -15.93 10.63
N GLY A 143 -0.17 -15.50 11.79
CA GLY A 143 0.45 -15.66 13.10
C GLY A 143 1.50 -14.62 13.45
N ASP A 144 2.33 -14.21 12.49
CA ASP A 144 3.39 -13.22 12.69
C ASP A 144 3.77 -12.50 11.37
N GLY A 145 4.48 -11.38 11.49
CA GLY A 145 5.00 -10.60 10.37
C GLY A 145 4.76 -9.10 10.50
N VAL A 146 4.58 -8.44 9.35
CA VAL A 146 4.32 -7.00 9.29
C VAL A 146 2.83 -6.75 9.45
N ARG A 147 2.42 -6.08 10.53
CA ARG A 147 1.03 -5.68 10.74
C ARG A 147 0.60 -4.59 9.77
N LEU A 148 -0.67 -4.61 9.36
CA LEU A 148 -1.31 -3.52 8.60
C LEU A 148 -1.11 -2.16 9.30
N PHE A 149 -1.26 -2.15 10.62
CA PHE A 149 -1.08 -0.97 11.45
C PHE A 149 -0.51 -1.37 12.81
N ASP A 150 0.73 -0.98 13.08
CA ASP A 150 1.40 -1.16 14.36
C ASP A 150 1.68 0.21 14.99
N HIS A 151 0.91 0.58 16.01
CA HIS A 151 0.98 1.90 16.64
C HIS A 151 0.82 1.81 18.17
N PRO A 152 1.78 1.16 18.86
CA PRO A 152 1.74 1.00 20.30
C PRO A 152 1.81 2.36 21.01
N GLY A 153 0.95 2.58 22.00
CA GLY A 153 0.86 3.86 22.72
C GLY A 153 0.18 4.99 21.93
N GLY A 154 -0.35 4.67 20.75
CA GLY A 154 -1.05 5.58 19.87
C GLY A 154 -2.46 5.99 20.31
N THR A 155 -3.10 6.80 19.47
CA THR A 155 -4.52 7.17 19.64
C THR A 155 -5.42 6.34 18.73
N GLY A 156 -6.68 6.18 19.13
CA GLY A 156 -7.67 5.49 18.31
C GLY A 156 -8.03 6.33 17.08
N ILE A 157 -7.87 5.74 15.89
CA ILE A 157 -8.24 6.36 14.62
C ILE A 157 -9.66 5.93 14.26
N ARG A 158 -10.55 6.90 14.06
CA ARG A 158 -11.92 6.63 13.61
C ARG A 158 -11.95 6.50 12.09
N LEU A 159 -12.60 5.44 11.63
CA LEU A 159 -12.81 5.17 10.22
C LEU A 159 -14.30 5.08 9.91
N GLU A 160 -14.71 5.60 8.76
CA GLU A 160 -16.06 5.48 8.22
C GLU A 160 -16.06 4.60 6.99
N ARG A 161 -16.99 3.65 6.91
CA ARG A 161 -17.09 2.75 5.75
C ARG A 161 -17.61 3.50 4.53
N ILE A 162 -16.81 3.54 3.47
CA ILE A 162 -17.23 3.97 2.13
C ILE A 162 -17.90 2.81 1.41
N CYS A 163 -17.25 1.64 1.38
CA CYS A 163 -17.70 0.47 0.64
C CYS A 163 -17.31 -0.83 1.34
N LEU A 164 -18.07 -1.89 1.10
CA LEU A 164 -17.75 -3.28 1.45
C LEU A 164 -18.05 -4.14 0.22
N THR A 165 -17.03 -4.80 -0.31
CA THR A 165 -17.13 -5.74 -1.44
C THR A 165 -16.61 -7.11 -1.06
N HIS A 166 -16.83 -8.08 -1.93
CA HIS A 166 -16.24 -9.41 -1.81
C HIS A 166 -15.75 -9.88 -3.18
N ALA A 167 -14.62 -10.56 -3.14
CA ALA A 167 -14.05 -11.35 -4.23
C ALA A 167 -14.05 -12.83 -3.80
N PRO A 168 -13.79 -13.79 -4.72
CA PRO A 168 -13.76 -15.21 -4.35
C PRO A 168 -12.78 -15.55 -3.22
N LEU A 169 -11.69 -14.79 -3.07
CA LEU A 169 -10.62 -15.05 -2.10
C LEU A 169 -10.46 -13.95 -1.03
N ALA A 170 -11.19 -12.84 -1.12
CA ALA A 170 -11.03 -11.70 -0.22
C ALA A 170 -12.35 -10.99 0.11
N THR A 171 -12.40 -10.33 1.27
CA THR A 171 -13.44 -9.35 1.63
C THR A 171 -12.82 -7.97 1.74
N ASP A 172 -13.29 -7.01 0.94
CA ASP A 172 -12.65 -5.69 0.86
C ASP A 172 -13.42 -4.64 1.64
N LEU A 173 -12.69 -3.94 2.50
CA LEU A 173 -13.18 -2.81 3.26
C LEU A 173 -12.54 -1.54 2.73
N TRP A 174 -13.35 -0.66 2.14
CA TRP A 174 -12.92 0.68 1.76
C TRP A 174 -13.43 1.68 2.80
N LEU A 175 -12.52 2.39 3.43
CA LEU A 175 -12.75 3.21 4.60
C LEU A 175 -12.20 4.63 4.38
N ARG A 176 -12.86 5.61 4.98
CA ARG A 176 -12.42 7.00 5.08
C ARG A 176 -11.85 7.26 6.47
N VAL A 177 -10.74 7.98 6.55
CA VAL A 177 -10.22 8.50 7.82
C VAL A 177 -11.08 9.69 8.26
N VAL A 178 -11.62 9.63 9.48
CA VAL A 178 -12.40 10.72 10.08
C VAL A 178 -11.43 11.71 10.75
N ARG A 179 -11.58 12.99 10.44
CA ARG A 179 -10.79 14.09 11.02
C ARG A 179 -11.60 14.85 12.07
#